data_AF-A0A257SI26-F1
#
_entry.id   AF-A0A257SI26-F1
#
_cell.length_a   1.000
_cell.length_b   1.000
_cell.length_c   1.000
_cell.angle_alpha   90.00
_cell.angle_beta   90.00
_cell.angle_gamma   90.00
#
_symmetry.space_group_name_H-M   'P 1'
#
loop_
_entity.id
_entity.type
_entity.pdbx_description
1 polymer ?
#
loop_
_entity_poly.entity_id
_entity_poly.type
_entity_poly.pdbx_seq_one_letter_code
_entity_poly.pdbx_strand_id
1 'polypeptide(L)' 'MEYAQFKIGESFKTATGTWRCTDIGTRTIAAIHIAHENGRPVYEDPSWFNGPPYAVAEEVFDAYDFGGCYTMDDPEPF' A
#
# COMPACT_ATOMS: atom_id res chain seq x y z
N MET A 1 5.77 -2.84 -9.91
CA MET A 1 6.31 -1.49 -9.70
C MET A 1 7.75 -1.66 -9.30
N GLU A 2 8.63 -0.78 -9.76
CA GLU A 2 10.03 -0.76 -9.33
C GLU A 2 10.19 0.00 -8.01
N TYR A 3 11.21 -0.35 -7.22
CA TYR A 3 11.51 0.29 -5.92
C TYR A 3 11.52 1.83 -5.99
N ALA A 4 12.11 2.39 -7.05
CA ALA A 4 12.23 3.84 -7.23
C ALA A 4 10.90 4.55 -7.50
N GLN A 5 9.81 3.81 -7.75
CA GLN A 5 8.50 4.38 -8.03
C GLN A 5 7.66 4.59 -6.77
N PHE A 6 8.02 3.97 -5.64
CA PHE A 6 7.29 4.17 -4.39
C PHE A 6 7.53 5.56 -3.83
N LYS A 7 6.48 6.18 -3.28
CA LYS A 7 6.55 7.46 -2.59
C LYS A 7 5.72 7.40 -1.31
N ILE A 8 6.26 7.94 -0.22
CA ILE A 8 5.56 8.04 1.06
C ILE A 8 4.27 8.85 0.86
N GLY A 9 3.16 8.31 1.34
CA GLY A 9 1.82 8.87 1.23
C GLY A 9 1.07 8.50 -0.06
N GLU A 10 1.75 7.95 -1.07
CA GLU A 10 1.09 7.48 -2.30
C GLU A 10 0.59 6.04 -2.15
N SER A 11 -0.44 5.72 -2.93
CA SER A 11 -1.08 4.41 -2.93
C SER A 11 -0.63 3.54 -4.10
N PHE A 12 -0.56 2.24 -3.86
CA PHE A 12 -0.30 1.21 -4.87
C PHE A 12 -1.24 0.02 -4.65
N LYS A 13 -1.34 -0.86 -5.64
CA LYS A 13 -2.16 -2.07 -5.60
C LYS A 13 -1.28 -3.31 -5.53
N THR A 14 -1.85 -4.37 -4.99
CA THR A 14 -1.34 -5.75 -5.04
C THR A 14 -2.53 -6.68 -5.29
N ALA A 15 -2.29 -7.98 -5.45
CA ALA A 15 -3.35 -8.99 -5.51
C ALA A 15 -4.27 -9.01 -4.25
N THR A 16 -3.81 -8.46 -3.12
CA THR A 16 -4.56 -8.44 -1.84
C THR A 16 -5.25 -7.10 -1.57
N GLY A 17 -5.13 -6.12 -2.47
CA GLY A 17 -5.83 -4.84 -2.39
C GLY A 17 -4.91 -3.62 -2.48
N THR A 18 -5.44 -2.48 -2.03
CA THR A 18 -4.75 -1.18 -2.07
C THR A 18 -4.00 -0.90 -0.78
N TRP A 19 -2.77 -0.41 -0.95
CA TRP A 19 -1.82 -0.10 0.10
C TRP A 19 -1.41 1.36 0.00
N ARG A 20 -1.08 1.99 1.12
CA ARG A 20 -0.44 3.32 1.16
C ARG A 20 0.95 3.18 1.73
N CYS A 21 1.96 3.59 0.98
CA CYS A 21 3.35 3.58 1.45
C CYS A 21 3.51 4.59 2.59
N THR A 22 4.06 4.14 3.72
CA THR A 22 4.28 4.95 4.93
C THR A 22 5.75 5.23 5.20
N ASP A 23 6.65 4.36 4.73
CA ASP A 23 8.10 4.54 4.83
C ASP A 23 8.85 3.89 3.66
N ILE A 24 10.05 4.41 3.35
CA ILE A 24 10.95 3.88 2.33
C ILE A 24 12.32 3.62 2.97
N GLY A 25 12.60 2.35 3.27
CA GLY A 25 13.91 1.87 3.68
C GLY A 25 14.84 1.65 2.50
N THR A 26 16.11 1.32 2.71
CA THR A 26 17.12 1.20 1.63
C THR A 26 16.85 0.10 0.61
N ARG A 27 16.08 -0.92 0.96
CA ARG A 27 15.76 -2.08 0.10
C ARG A 27 14.30 -2.53 0.20
N THR A 28 13.51 -1.83 1.00
CA THR A 28 12.16 -2.22 1.39
C THR A 28 11.29 -0.98 1.49
N ILE A 29 9.98 -1.17 1.43
CA ILE A 29 9.01 -0.12 1.80
C ILE A 29 8.11 -0.68 2.90
N ALA A 30 7.63 0.19 3.78
CA ALA A 30 6.54 -0.13 4.69
C ALA A 30 5.24 0.48 4.15
N ALA A 31 4.13 -0.23 4.31
CA ALA A 31 2.83 0.24 3.87
C ALA A 31 1.70 -0.25 4.78
N ILE A 32 0.63 0.54 4.85
CA ILE A 32 -0.61 0.13 5.50
C ILE A 32 -1.63 -0.29 4.44
N HIS A 33 -2.40 -1.33 4.73
CA HIS A 33 -3.52 -1.73 3.89
C HIS A 33 -4.67 -0.75 4.07
N ILE A 34 -5.07 -0.10 2.97
CA ILE A 34 -6.17 0.87 2.96
C ILE A 34 -7.33 0.39 2.10
N ALA A 35 -7.33 -0.90 1.73
CA ALA A 35 -8.15 -1.41 0.65
C ALA A 35 -9.60 -0.98 0.72
N HIS A 36 -10.15 -0.80 -0.48
CA HIS A 36 -11.55 -0.59 -0.69
C HIS A 36 -12.15 -1.89 -1.26
N GLU A 37 -12.97 -2.62 -0.51
CA GLU A 37 -13.75 -3.73 -1.05
C GLU A 37 -14.91 -3.16 -1.88
N ASN A 38 -15.02 -3.53 -3.16
CA ASN A 38 -16.07 -3.03 -4.07
C ASN A 38 -16.16 -1.49 -4.13
N GLY A 39 -15.03 -0.79 -3.98
CA GLY A 39 -14.98 0.68 -3.96
C GLY A 39 -15.34 1.32 -2.61
N ARG A 40 -15.59 0.55 -1.55
CA ARG A 40 -15.84 1.05 -0.19
C ARG A 40 -14.67 0.73 0.74
N PRO A 41 -14.22 1.65 1.60
CA PRO A 41 -13.18 1.37 2.59
C PRO A 41 -13.51 0.10 3.39
N VAL A 42 -12.58 -0.85 3.47
CA VAL A 42 -12.72 -2.06 4.32
C VAL A 42 -12.83 -1.67 5.80
N TYR A 43 -12.29 -0.50 6.16
CA TYR A 43 -12.27 0.03 7.52
C TYR A 43 -13.31 1.14 7.70
N GLU A 44 -14.11 1.05 8.76
CA GLU A 44 -15.24 1.96 9.03
C GLU A 44 -14.80 3.34 9.52
N ASP A 45 -13.59 3.47 10.08
CA ASP A 45 -13.07 4.71 10.66
C ASP A 45 -11.82 5.22 9.92
N PRO A 46 -11.94 6.29 9.13
CA PRO A 46 -10.82 6.88 8.40
C PRO A 46 -9.67 7.34 9.31
N SER A 47 -9.92 7.58 10.60
CA SER A 47 -8.89 8.01 11.54
C SER A 47 -7.83 6.93 11.79
N TRP A 48 -8.12 5.66 11.46
CA TRP A 48 -7.17 4.55 11.61
C TRP A 48 -5.94 4.69 10.72
N PHE A 49 -6.06 5.45 9.63
CA PHE A 49 -4.98 5.78 8.72
C PHE A 49 -4.29 7.09 9.06
N ASN A 50 -4.64 7.75 10.17
CA ASN A 50 -3.90 8.91 10.66
C ASN A 50 -2.76 8.42 11.53
N GLY A 51 -1.53 8.80 11.20
CA GLY A 51 -0.35 8.40 11.94
C GLY A 51 0.85 9.29 11.61
N PRO A 52 2.03 8.97 12.17
CA PRO A 52 2.27 7.85 13.11
C PRO A 52 1.81 8.13 14.56
N PRO A 53 1.46 7.08 15.35
CA PRO A 53 1.29 5.68 14.93
C PRO A 53 -0.05 5.48 14.21
N TYR A 54 -0.10 4.56 13.23
CA TYR A 54 -1.34 4.13 12.59
C TYR A 54 -2.07 3.10 13.47
N ALA A 55 -3.40 3.04 13.38
CA ALA A 55 -4.19 2.05 14.11
C ALA A 55 -4.19 0.67 13.41
N VAL A 56 -3.93 0.65 12.10
CA VAL A 56 -3.76 -0.57 11.29
C VAL A 56 -2.29 -1.00 11.25
N ALA A 57 -2.07 -2.29 11.00
CA ALA A 57 -0.72 -2.85 10.89
C ALA A 57 0.00 -2.32 9.64
N GLU A 58 1.29 -2.04 9.80
CA GLU A 58 2.23 -1.82 8.70
C GLU A 58 2.83 -3.16 8.26
N GLU A 59 2.90 -3.38 6.96
CA GLU A 59 3.57 -4.51 6.33
C GLU A 59 4.80 -4.04 5.54
N VAL A 60 5.85 -4.85 5.54
CA VAL A 60 7.11 -4.57 4.86
C VAL A 60 7.14 -5.35 3.54
N PHE A 61 7.39 -4.63 2.45
CA PHE A 61 7.56 -5.17 1.12
C PHE A 61 9.03 -5.06 0.72
N ASP A 62 9.61 -6.14 0.20
CA ASP A 62 10.97 -6.18 -0.29
C ASP A 62 11.04 -6.41 -1.82
N ALA A 63 12.26 -6.59 -2.33
CA ALA A 63 12.51 -6.77 -3.76
C ALA A 63 11.76 -7.95 -4.39
N TYR A 64 11.42 -8.99 -3.63
CA TYR A 64 10.63 -10.13 -4.10
C TYR A 64 9.14 -9.79 -4.21
N ASP A 65 8.65 -8.84 -3.43
CA ASP A 65 7.24 -8.44 -3.43
C ASP A 65 6.91 -7.41 -4.51
N PHE A 66 7.89 -6.60 -4.93
CA PHE A 66 7.68 -5.49 -5.87
C PHE A 66 7.12 -5.91 -7.24
N GLY A 67 7.38 -7.15 -7.67
CA GLY A 67 6.82 -7.74 -8.89
C GLY A 67 5.29 -7.90 -8.85
N GLY A 68 4.70 -8.00 -7.65
CA GLY A 68 3.26 -8.04 -7.43
C GLY A 68 2.63 -6.69 -7.10
N CYS A 69 3.39 -5.59 -7.18
CA CYS A 69 2.92 -4.24 -6.92
C CYS A 69 2.56 -3.52 -8.24
N TYR A 70 1.43 -2.81 -8.27
CA TYR A 70 0.93 -2.10 -9.44
C TYR A 70 0.58 -0.65 -9.08
N THR A 71 0.73 0.25 -10.03
CA THR A 71 0.26 1.63 -9.88
C THR A 71 -1.27 1.66 -9.85
N MET A 72 -1.85 2.76 -9.37
CA MET A 72 -3.30 2.89 -9.35
C MET A 72 -3.92 2.95 -10.76
N ASP A 73 -3.14 3.35 -11.76
CA ASP A 73 -3.53 3.49 -13.17
C ASP A 73 -3.34 2.20 -13.97
N ASP A 74 -2.64 1.20 -13.42
CA ASP A 74 -2.49 -0.10 -14.08
C ASP A 74 -3.86 -0.80 -14.19
N PRO A 75 -4.15 -1.49 -15.32
CA PRO A 75 -5.34 -2.30 -15.43
C PRO A 75 -5.33 -3.38 -14.34
N GLU A 76 -6.50 -3.63 -13.73
CA GLU A 76 -6.63 -4.68 -12.72
C GLU A 76 -6.08 -6.01 -13.28
N PRO A 77 -5.21 -6.71 -12.54
CA PRO A 77 -4.73 -8.01 -12.98
C PRO A 77 -5.93 -8.95 -13.10
N PHE A 78 -6.13 -9.47 -14.31
CA PHE A 78 -7.23 -10.36 -14.70
C PHE A 78 -7.30 -11.64 -13.88
#